data_AF-A0A9W4GG57-F1
#
_entry.id   AF-A0A9W4GG57-F1
#
_cell.length_a   1.000
_cell.length_b   1.000
_cell.length_c   1.000
_cell.angle_alpha   90.00
_cell.angle_beta   90.00
_cell.angle_gamma   90.00
#
_symmetry.space_group_name_H-M   'P 1'
#
loop_
_entity.id
_entity.type
_entity.pdbx_description
1 polymer ?
#
loop_
_entity_poly.entity_id
_entity_poly.type
_entity_poly.pdbx_seq_one_letter_code
_entity_poly.pdbx_strand_id
1 'polypeptide(L)'
;MHCHFLVISSLLESRIGDTFQFNIIKPFQEGSTGHYIRYEGPPYWSFETPPDVTCAKLSNISKNHIIYKFCAEREADLSSLEKPFEDTTYRKNEKIRGTLEEDQLYKECSRQIHNQNFGITLLNVSAISKNRIPPCTVQMIIWDISHRRARAYGPYGNYSHKSSAKVSLNWDLLIPFHEFLDRKDPLMTTEVLGELTHLVHVAGFLKLVTRKSLEKAYKISPALGNPPGNEIYEFLENSHNFKIIPPLEVDVTR
;
A
#
# COMPACT_ATOMS: atom_id res chain seq x y z
N MET A 1 -26.45 -3.07 8.59
CA MET A 1 -25.69 -2.21 7.66
C MET A 1 -24.28 -2.76 7.41
N HIS A 2 -23.99 -3.11 6.17
CA HIS A 2 -22.69 -3.55 5.68
C HIS A 2 -22.05 -2.41 4.88
N CYS A 3 -20.73 -2.24 4.94
CA CYS A 3 -20.03 -1.19 4.22
C CYS A 3 -18.76 -1.68 3.53
N HIS A 4 -18.50 -1.22 2.31
CA HIS A 4 -17.25 -1.36 1.57
C HIS A 4 -16.61 0.01 1.32
N PHE A 5 -15.31 0.04 1.12
CA PHE A 5 -14.58 1.25 0.75
C PHE A 5 -13.94 1.11 -0.63
N LEU A 6 -13.93 2.20 -1.38
CA LEU A 6 -13.21 2.32 -2.65
C LEU A 6 -12.20 3.46 -2.53
N VAL A 7 -10.92 3.13 -2.70
CA VAL A 7 -9.82 4.09 -2.72
C VAL A 7 -9.29 4.22 -4.15
N ILE A 8 -9.42 5.42 -4.71
CA ILE A 8 -8.99 5.77 -6.07
C ILE A 8 -7.74 6.64 -5.98
N SER A 9 -6.68 6.26 -6.71
CA SER A 9 -5.38 6.95 -6.68
C SER A 9 -4.79 7.02 -8.09
N SER A 10 -4.42 8.22 -8.59
CA SER A 10 -3.88 8.32 -9.97
C SER A 10 -2.41 7.95 -10.02
N LEU A 11 -2.00 6.91 -10.74
CA LEU A 11 -0.60 6.45 -10.85
C LEU A 11 0.31 7.38 -11.70
N LEU A 12 -0.18 8.55 -12.10
CA LEU A 12 0.56 9.60 -12.79
C LEU A 12 1.90 9.96 -12.12
N GLU A 13 1.94 10.05 -10.79
CA GLU A 13 3.16 10.33 -10.02
C GLU A 13 4.21 9.20 -10.13
N SER A 14 3.78 8.00 -10.53
CA SER A 14 4.64 6.82 -10.74
C SER A 14 5.13 6.68 -12.20
N ARG A 15 4.90 7.70 -13.06
CA ARG A 15 5.27 7.73 -14.50
C ARG A 15 4.58 6.69 -15.39
N ILE A 16 3.47 6.09 -14.95
CA ILE A 16 2.71 5.08 -15.72
C ILE A 16 1.46 5.71 -16.35
N GLY A 17 1.64 6.67 -17.27
CA GLY A 17 0.56 7.30 -18.05
C GLY A 17 -0.67 7.78 -17.25
N ASP A 18 -1.81 7.88 -17.93
CA ASP A 18 -3.12 8.18 -17.32
C ASP A 18 -3.75 6.92 -16.67
N THR A 19 -2.98 6.19 -15.85
CA THR A 19 -3.48 4.99 -15.17
C THR A 19 -3.90 5.32 -13.74
N PHE A 20 -4.97 4.70 -13.26
CA PHE A 20 -5.48 4.81 -11.90
C PHE A 20 -5.44 3.45 -11.21
N GLN A 21 -5.17 3.46 -9.91
CA GLN A 21 -5.32 2.32 -9.04
C GLN A 21 -6.61 2.46 -8.24
N PHE A 22 -7.41 1.39 -8.25
CA PHE A 22 -8.67 1.28 -7.53
C PHE A 22 -8.53 0.15 -6.50
N ASN A 23 -8.67 0.46 -5.22
CA ASN A 23 -8.61 -0.53 -4.14
C ASN A 23 -9.98 -0.64 -3.50
N ILE A 24 -10.60 -1.82 -3.60
CA ILE A 24 -11.85 -2.15 -2.92
C ILE A 24 -11.48 -2.87 -1.62
N ILE A 25 -11.96 -2.33 -0.50
CA ILE A 25 -11.68 -2.83 0.84
C ILE A 25 -13.02 -3.21 1.49
N LYS A 26 -13.12 -4.46 1.92
CA LYS A 26 -14.31 -5.05 2.53
C LYS A 26 -13.96 -5.57 3.94
N PRO A 27 -14.97 -5.85 4.79
CA PRO A 27 -14.74 -6.51 6.07
C PRO A 27 -13.95 -7.80 5.88
N PHE A 28 -13.04 -8.08 6.81
CA PHE A 28 -12.34 -9.35 6.81
C PHE A 28 -13.31 -10.51 7.06
N GLN A 29 -13.22 -11.53 6.21
CA GLN A 29 -13.92 -12.80 6.37
C GLN A 29 -12.89 -13.92 6.34
N GLU A 30 -12.84 -14.72 7.41
CA GLU A 30 -11.89 -15.82 7.52
C GLU A 30 -12.07 -16.81 6.36
N GLY A 31 -10.96 -17.18 5.70
CA GLY A 31 -10.99 -18.04 4.52
C GLY A 31 -11.29 -17.34 3.19
N SER A 32 -11.63 -16.05 3.18
CA SER A 32 -11.86 -15.26 1.96
C SER A 32 -10.63 -14.44 1.54
N THR A 33 -10.26 -14.51 0.27
CA THR A 33 -9.22 -13.66 -0.34
C THR A 33 -9.78 -12.40 -0.99
N GLY A 34 -11.08 -12.13 -0.81
CA GLY A 34 -11.80 -11.06 -1.50
C GLY A 34 -11.97 -9.76 -0.71
N HIS A 35 -11.37 -9.64 0.47
CA HIS A 35 -11.54 -8.48 1.36
C HIS A 35 -10.67 -7.27 0.95
N TYR A 36 -9.62 -7.51 0.15
CA TYR A 36 -8.82 -6.45 -0.45
C TYR A 36 -8.58 -6.76 -1.91
N ILE A 37 -9.13 -5.94 -2.81
CA ILE A 37 -9.07 -6.17 -4.25
C ILE A 37 -8.49 -4.93 -4.90
N ARG A 38 -7.46 -5.12 -5.73
CA ARG A 38 -6.78 -4.05 -6.45
C ARG A 38 -7.01 -4.20 -7.94
N TYR A 39 -7.44 -3.12 -8.57
CA TYR A 39 -7.54 -2.97 -10.02
C TYR A 39 -6.66 -1.82 -10.49
N GLU A 40 -6.16 -1.92 -11.72
CA GLU A 40 -5.45 -0.85 -12.42
C GLU A 40 -6.03 -0.67 -13.83
N GLY A 41 -6.25 0.57 -14.25
CA GLY A 41 -6.83 0.86 -15.56
C GLY A 41 -6.96 2.36 -15.82
N PRO A 42 -7.61 2.76 -16.92
CA PRO A 42 -7.84 4.17 -17.21
C PRO A 42 -8.69 4.84 -16.12
N PRO A 43 -8.71 6.18 -16.04
CA PRO A 43 -9.64 6.90 -15.18
C PRO A 43 -11.07 6.43 -15.46
N TYR A 44 -11.73 5.93 -14.42
CA TYR A 44 -13.13 5.51 -14.48
C TYR A 44 -13.90 6.31 -13.45
N TRP A 45 -14.89 7.08 -13.91
CA TRP A 45 -15.63 8.05 -13.09
C TRP A 45 -17.13 7.75 -13.02
N SER A 46 -17.65 6.84 -13.84
CA SER A 46 -19.08 6.51 -13.88
C SER A 46 -19.41 5.35 -12.94
N PHE A 47 -19.38 5.62 -11.62
CA PHE A 47 -19.91 4.68 -10.64
C PHE A 47 -21.42 4.90 -10.50
N GLU A 48 -22.22 4.09 -11.18
CA GLU A 48 -23.65 4.03 -10.87
C GLU A 48 -23.81 3.37 -9.50
N THR A 49 -24.23 4.17 -8.51
CA THR A 49 -24.55 3.66 -7.19
C THR A 49 -25.94 3.02 -7.26
N PRO A 50 -26.09 1.72 -6.94
CA PRO A 50 -27.40 1.07 -6.94
C PRO A 50 -28.39 1.80 -6.01
N PRO A 51 -29.71 1.75 -6.28
CA PRO A 51 -30.70 2.46 -5.47
C PRO A 51 -30.65 2.13 -3.97
N ASP A 52 -30.30 0.90 -3.63
CA ASP A 52 -30.25 0.38 -2.25
C ASP A 52 -28.87 0.58 -1.57
N VAL A 53 -27.95 1.29 -2.23
CA VAL A 53 -26.60 1.55 -1.73
C VAL A 53 -26.44 3.04 -1.45
N THR A 54 -26.09 3.36 -0.21
CA THR A 54 -25.66 4.72 0.16
C THR A 54 -24.19 4.91 -0.21
N CYS A 55 -23.85 6.07 -0.78
CA CYS A 55 -22.47 6.42 -1.14
C CYS A 55 -22.08 7.74 -0.47
N ALA A 56 -20.96 7.72 0.26
CA ALA A 56 -20.39 8.91 0.90
C ALA A 56 -18.91 9.05 0.52
N LYS A 57 -18.52 10.26 0.07
CA LYS A 57 -17.11 10.61 -0.12
C LYS A 57 -16.52 11.05 1.22
N LEU A 58 -15.37 10.50 1.60
CA LEU A 58 -14.65 10.96 2.80
C LEU A 58 -13.96 12.29 2.51
N SER A 59 -14.24 13.31 3.32
CA SER A 59 -13.67 14.66 3.23
C SER A 59 -12.31 14.77 3.93
N ASN A 60 -11.55 15.84 3.65
CA ASN A 60 -10.25 16.16 4.28
C ASN A 60 -9.13 15.13 4.04
N ILE A 61 -9.21 14.39 2.95
CA ILE A 61 -8.16 13.52 2.43
C ILE A 61 -7.21 14.31 1.50
N SER A 62 -6.08 13.71 1.12
CA SER A 62 -5.12 14.32 0.18
C SER A 62 -5.77 14.66 -1.17
N LYS A 63 -5.35 15.79 -1.78
CA LYS A 63 -5.91 16.34 -3.03
C LYS A 63 -5.86 15.35 -4.20
N ASN A 64 -4.94 14.38 -4.17
CA ASN A 64 -4.67 13.47 -5.29
C ASN A 64 -5.39 12.12 -5.15
N HIS A 65 -6.25 11.97 -4.14
CA HIS A 65 -6.91 10.71 -3.81
C HIS A 65 -8.39 10.90 -3.51
N ILE A 66 -9.19 9.88 -3.80
CA ILE A 66 -10.61 9.86 -3.49
C ILE A 66 -10.93 8.58 -2.75
N ILE A 67 -11.62 8.70 -1.62
CA ILE A 67 -12.10 7.56 -0.83
C ILE A 67 -13.61 7.65 -0.73
N TYR A 68 -14.30 6.61 -1.19
CA TYR A 68 -15.74 6.44 -1.05
C TYR A 68 -16.05 5.34 -0.03
N LYS A 69 -17.11 5.54 0.74
CA LYS A 69 -17.75 4.54 1.60
C LYS A 69 -19.12 4.22 1.00
N PHE A 70 -19.32 2.96 0.65
CA PHE A 70 -20.58 2.42 0.15
C PHE A 70 -21.21 1.56 1.23
N CYS A 71 -22.46 1.80 1.61
CA CYS A 71 -23.15 0.99 2.61
C CYS A 71 -24.54 0.57 2.15
N ALA A 72 -24.93 -0.66 2.51
CA ALA A 72 -26.24 -1.23 2.20
C ALA A 72 -26.74 -2.09 3.37
N GLU A 73 -28.03 -2.41 3.40
CA GLU A 73 -28.59 -3.30 4.42
C GLU A 73 -28.22 -4.77 4.20
N ARG A 74 -28.03 -5.19 2.95
CA ARG A 74 -27.57 -6.55 2.62
C ARG A 74 -26.22 -6.48 1.92
N GLU A 75 -25.31 -7.38 2.31
CA GLU A 75 -23.99 -7.48 1.69
C GLU A 75 -24.05 -7.75 0.18
N ALA A 76 -25.04 -8.53 -0.27
CA ALA A 76 -25.24 -8.86 -1.68
C ALA A 76 -25.45 -7.63 -2.57
N ASP A 77 -26.02 -6.54 -2.01
CA ASP A 77 -26.26 -5.29 -2.75
C ASP A 77 -24.95 -4.52 -3.01
N LEU A 78 -23.86 -4.85 -2.29
CA LEU A 78 -22.54 -4.27 -2.49
C LEU A 78 -21.67 -5.05 -3.50
N SER A 79 -22.09 -6.24 -3.91
CA SER A 79 -21.33 -7.08 -4.86
C SER A 79 -21.20 -6.45 -6.24
N SER A 80 -22.15 -5.59 -6.64
CA SER A 80 -22.10 -4.89 -7.92
C SER A 80 -21.00 -3.83 -8.01
N LEU A 81 -20.37 -3.45 -6.89
CA LEU A 81 -19.31 -2.44 -6.88
C LEU A 81 -18.05 -2.88 -7.63
N GLU A 82 -17.81 -4.19 -7.76
CA GLU A 82 -16.65 -4.73 -8.49
C GLU A 82 -16.86 -4.76 -10.01
N LYS A 83 -18.10 -4.98 -10.46
CA LYS A 83 -18.43 -5.27 -11.85
C LYS A 83 -17.87 -4.25 -12.85
N PRO A 84 -17.99 -2.91 -12.63
CA PRO A 84 -17.41 -1.95 -13.57
C PRO A 84 -15.91 -2.12 -13.77
N PHE A 85 -15.18 -2.53 -12.73
CA PHE A 85 -13.75 -2.74 -12.80
C PHE A 85 -13.36 -4.05 -13.48
N GLU A 86 -14.14 -5.11 -13.31
CA GLU A 86 -13.88 -6.39 -13.98
C GLU A 86 -13.93 -6.25 -15.50
N ASP A 87 -14.79 -5.36 -16.02
CA ASP A 87 -14.99 -5.17 -17.45
C ASP A 87 -13.97 -4.19 -18.07
N THR A 88 -13.54 -3.16 -17.35
CA THR A 88 -12.75 -2.05 -17.92
C THR A 88 -11.34 -1.91 -17.37
N THR A 89 -10.95 -2.72 -16.39
CA THR A 89 -9.65 -2.62 -15.73
C THR A 89 -9.00 -3.99 -15.53
N TYR A 90 -7.72 -3.99 -15.16
CA TYR A 90 -6.99 -5.21 -14.86
C TYR A 90 -6.94 -5.48 -13.36
N ARG A 91 -7.51 -6.60 -12.92
CA ARG A 91 -7.37 -7.07 -11.53
C ARG A 91 -5.93 -7.51 -11.26
N LYS A 92 -5.26 -6.83 -10.33
CA LYS A 92 -3.93 -7.24 -9.85
C LYS A 92 -4.07 -8.40 -8.87
N ASN A 93 -3.74 -9.61 -9.32
CA ASN A 93 -3.60 -10.75 -8.42
C ASN A 93 -2.36 -10.59 -7.53
N GLU A 94 -2.50 -10.85 -6.23
CA GLU A 94 -1.38 -10.86 -5.26
C GLU A 94 -0.26 -11.86 -5.62
N LYS A 95 -0.57 -12.87 -6.44
CA LYS A 95 0.38 -13.89 -6.92
C LYS A 95 1.08 -13.51 -8.22
N ILE A 96 0.60 -12.50 -8.94
CA ILE A 96 1.16 -12.14 -10.24
C ILE A 96 2.33 -11.18 -10.00
N ARG A 97 3.52 -11.59 -10.47
CA ARG A 97 4.66 -10.69 -10.67
C ARG A 97 4.13 -9.46 -11.38
N GLY A 98 4.08 -8.32 -10.69
CA GLY A 98 3.54 -7.09 -11.27
C GLY A 98 4.11 -6.91 -12.66
N THR A 99 3.24 -6.86 -13.65
CA THR A 99 3.52 -6.29 -14.96
C THR A 99 3.61 -4.77 -14.78
N LEU A 100 4.60 -4.32 -14.01
CA LEU A 100 5.45 -3.31 -14.62
C LEU A 100 6.24 -4.10 -15.66
N GLU A 101 6.41 -3.55 -16.85
CA GLU A 101 7.66 -3.79 -17.56
C GLU A 101 8.75 -3.56 -16.51
N GLU A 102 9.26 -4.63 -15.88
CA GLU A 102 10.19 -4.48 -14.78
C GLU A 102 11.34 -3.69 -15.36
N ASP A 103 11.43 -2.43 -14.94
CA ASP A 103 12.44 -1.47 -15.32
C ASP A 103 13.77 -2.24 -15.40
N GLN A 104 14.53 -2.06 -16.49
CA GLN A 104 15.82 -2.74 -16.63
C GLN A 104 16.67 -2.57 -15.37
N LEU A 105 16.56 -1.42 -14.69
CA LEU A 105 17.22 -1.15 -13.41
C LEU A 105 16.71 -2.06 -12.28
N TYR A 106 15.41 -2.34 -12.22
CA TYR A 106 14.85 -3.26 -11.23
C TYR A 106 15.33 -4.69 -11.46
N LYS A 107 15.26 -5.18 -12.70
CA LYS A 107 15.77 -6.52 -13.05
C LYS A 107 17.25 -6.64 -12.74
N GLU A 108 18.02 -5.60 -13.05
CA GLU A 108 19.44 -5.54 -12.77
C GLU A 108 19.72 -5.52 -11.26
N CYS A 109 18.99 -4.73 -10.48
CA CYS A 109 19.09 -4.76 -9.02
C CYS A 109 18.78 -6.15 -8.46
N SER A 110 17.67 -6.77 -8.87
CA SER A 110 17.32 -8.13 -8.45
C SER A 110 18.41 -9.14 -8.81
N ARG A 111 19.06 -8.99 -9.97
CA ARG A 111 20.20 -9.82 -10.39
C ARG A 111 21.42 -9.59 -9.50
N GLN A 112 21.77 -8.34 -9.20
CA GLN A 112 22.90 -7.99 -8.34
C GLN A 112 22.71 -8.55 -6.92
N ILE A 113 21.52 -8.39 -6.36
CA ILE A 113 21.13 -8.99 -5.08
C ILE A 113 21.29 -10.50 -5.13
N HIS A 114 20.78 -11.15 -6.18
CA HIS A 114 20.87 -12.61 -6.31
C HIS A 114 22.32 -13.10 -6.41
N ASN A 115 23.17 -12.40 -7.17
CA ASN A 115 24.58 -12.73 -7.33
C ASN A 115 25.37 -12.63 -6.02
N GLN A 116 25.06 -11.64 -5.19
CA GLN A 116 25.74 -11.45 -3.89
C GLN A 116 25.16 -12.36 -2.79
N ASN A 117 23.92 -12.82 -2.97
CA ASN A 117 23.22 -13.70 -2.04
C ASN A 117 23.50 -15.18 -2.36
N PHE A 118 24.75 -15.60 -2.16
CA PHE A 118 25.15 -17.01 -2.19
C PHE A 118 25.11 -17.61 -0.76
N GLY A 119 24.46 -18.75 -0.59
CA GLY A 119 24.37 -19.45 0.70
C GLY A 119 23.50 -18.72 1.73
N ILE A 120 24.09 -18.36 2.88
CA ILE A 120 23.42 -17.71 4.03
C ILE A 120 23.73 -16.19 4.08
N THR A 121 24.35 -15.64 3.02
CA THR A 121 24.85 -14.26 3.02
C THR A 121 23.71 -13.25 3.20
N LEU A 122 23.69 -12.59 4.37
CA LEU A 122 22.75 -11.52 4.69
C LEU A 122 23.25 -10.21 4.09
N LEU A 123 22.48 -9.62 3.18
CA LEU A 123 22.77 -8.31 2.63
C LEU A 123 22.23 -7.22 3.56
N ASN A 124 23.10 -6.29 3.97
CA ASN A 124 22.72 -5.18 4.83
C ASN A 124 22.01 -4.08 4.03
N VAL A 125 20.85 -3.63 4.50
CA VAL A 125 20.10 -2.53 3.88
C VAL A 125 20.91 -1.23 3.92
N SER A 126 21.74 -1.01 4.94
CA SER A 126 22.65 0.14 4.99
C SER A 126 23.66 0.20 3.83
N ALA A 127 24.06 -0.95 3.26
CA ALA A 127 24.95 -0.99 2.10
C ALA A 127 24.23 -0.54 0.82
N ILE A 128 22.94 -0.90 0.68
CA ILE A 128 22.08 -0.50 -0.43
C ILE A 128 21.77 1.00 -0.33
N SER A 129 21.42 1.50 0.86
CA SER A 129 21.20 2.93 1.11
C SER A 129 22.43 3.78 0.75
N LYS A 130 23.65 3.23 0.90
CA LYS A 130 24.92 3.87 0.52
C LYS A 130 25.33 3.60 -0.94
N ASN A 131 24.42 3.10 -1.78
CA ASN A 131 24.65 2.77 -3.20
C ASN A 131 25.85 1.84 -3.45
N ARG A 132 26.14 0.91 -2.52
CA ARG A 132 27.24 -0.06 -2.68
C ARG A 132 26.87 -1.27 -3.53
N ILE A 133 25.59 -1.40 -3.89
CA ILE A 133 25.03 -2.44 -4.76
C ILE A 133 24.21 -1.75 -5.86
N PRO A 134 24.84 -1.00 -6.78
CA PRO A 134 24.09 -0.33 -7.84
C PRO A 134 23.45 -1.36 -8.79
N PRO A 135 22.26 -1.07 -9.37
CA PRO A 135 21.47 0.16 -9.23
C PRO A 135 20.44 0.10 -8.08
N CYS A 136 20.62 -0.77 -7.08
CA CYS A 136 19.61 -0.99 -6.06
C CYS A 136 19.34 0.22 -5.17
N THR A 137 18.06 0.48 -4.93
CA THR A 137 17.58 1.47 -3.98
C THR A 137 16.76 0.81 -2.87
N VAL A 138 16.55 1.53 -1.77
CA VAL A 138 15.69 1.05 -0.66
C VAL A 138 14.25 0.79 -1.15
N GLN A 139 13.73 1.64 -2.03
CA GLN A 139 12.39 1.47 -2.60
C GLN A 139 12.26 0.17 -3.42
N MET A 140 13.27 -0.19 -4.21
CA MET A 140 13.29 -1.47 -4.94
C MET A 140 13.27 -2.67 -3.99
N ILE A 141 14.00 -2.58 -2.87
CA ILE A 141 14.01 -3.62 -1.84
C ILE A 141 12.65 -3.75 -1.14
N ILE A 142 12.03 -2.63 -0.79
CA ILE A 142 10.69 -2.61 -0.19
C ILE A 142 9.68 -3.25 -1.14
N TRP A 143 9.82 -3.03 -2.45
CA TRP A 143 9.01 -3.67 -3.46
C TRP A 143 9.19 -5.19 -3.47
N ASP A 144 10.43 -5.67 -3.45
CA ASP A 144 10.75 -7.11 -3.37
C ASP A 144 10.18 -7.76 -2.11
N ILE A 145 10.29 -7.10 -0.95
CA ILE A 145 9.73 -7.61 0.32
C ILE A 145 8.21 -7.64 0.25
N SER A 146 7.59 -6.56 -0.22
CA SER A 146 6.12 -6.44 -0.33
C SER A 146 5.51 -7.47 -1.27
N HIS A 147 6.23 -7.83 -2.32
CA HIS A 147 5.85 -8.87 -3.27
C HIS A 147 6.38 -10.27 -2.90
N ARG A 148 6.90 -10.43 -1.67
CA ARG A 148 7.39 -11.71 -1.11
C ARG A 148 8.52 -12.36 -1.92
N ARG A 149 9.32 -11.55 -2.63
CA ARG A 149 10.51 -11.97 -3.39
C ARG A 149 11.76 -11.99 -2.49
N ALA A 150 11.79 -11.11 -1.49
CA ALA A 150 12.80 -11.06 -0.45
C ALA A 150 12.18 -11.10 0.96
N ARG A 151 12.97 -11.51 1.94
CA ARG A 151 12.62 -11.45 3.37
C ARG A 151 13.61 -10.54 4.09
N ALA A 152 13.11 -9.75 5.02
CA ALA A 152 13.92 -8.88 5.88
C ALA A 152 13.96 -9.42 7.32
N TYR A 153 15.14 -9.36 7.91
CA TYR A 153 15.45 -9.73 9.29
C TYR A 153 16.04 -8.54 10.01
N GLY A 154 15.70 -8.30 11.27
CA GLY A 154 16.35 -7.24 12.04
C GLY A 154 15.65 -6.95 13.35
N PRO A 155 16.22 -6.03 14.16
CA PRO A 155 15.67 -5.66 15.47
C PRO A 155 14.34 -4.88 15.38
N TYR A 156 13.95 -4.41 14.19
CA TYR A 156 12.78 -3.55 13.97
C TYR A 156 11.44 -4.30 13.71
N GLY A 157 11.31 -5.56 14.12
CA GLY A 157 10.03 -6.25 14.33
C GLY A 157 9.53 -7.20 13.23
N ASN A 158 8.58 -8.07 13.64
CA ASN A 158 8.08 -9.31 13.01
C ASN A 158 8.29 -9.48 11.50
N TYR A 159 9.06 -10.53 11.20
CA TYR A 159 9.54 -10.95 9.90
C TYR A 159 8.50 -10.90 8.78
N SER A 160 8.93 -10.50 7.59
CA SER A 160 8.22 -10.82 6.34
C SER A 160 8.21 -12.36 6.19
N HIS A 161 7.08 -12.98 6.56
CA HIS A 161 6.93 -14.42 6.63
C HIS A 161 6.75 -15.02 5.23
N LYS A 162 7.84 -15.46 4.60
CA LYS A 162 7.85 -16.72 3.84
C LYS A 162 9.19 -17.43 3.96
N SER A 163 9.14 -18.70 4.38
CA SER A 163 10.27 -19.63 4.36
C SER A 163 10.85 -19.86 2.96
N SER A 164 10.10 -19.52 1.90
CA SER A 164 10.45 -19.76 0.50
C SER A 164 11.14 -18.59 -0.21
N ALA A 165 11.33 -17.42 0.43
CA ALA A 165 12.02 -16.30 -0.21
C ALA A 165 13.52 -16.61 -0.35
N LYS A 166 14.04 -16.50 -1.59
CA LYS A 166 15.45 -16.83 -1.88
C LYS A 166 16.42 -15.79 -1.34
N VAL A 167 15.99 -14.54 -1.18
CA VAL A 167 16.80 -13.40 -0.75
C VAL A 167 16.56 -13.07 0.70
N SER A 168 17.63 -13.01 1.50
CA SER A 168 17.60 -12.62 2.91
C SER A 168 18.33 -11.31 3.13
N LEU A 169 17.63 -10.31 3.67
CA LEU A 169 18.17 -8.97 3.93
C LEU A 169 18.26 -8.74 5.44
N ASN A 170 19.36 -8.14 5.88
CA ASN A 170 19.52 -7.63 7.23
C ASN A 170 19.12 -6.15 7.27
N TRP A 171 18.04 -5.87 7.99
CA TRP A 171 17.45 -4.57 8.22
C TRP A 171 18.18 -3.88 9.39
N ASP A 172 19.42 -3.50 9.13
CA ASP A 172 20.38 -2.96 10.11
C ASP A 172 20.26 -1.45 10.34
N LEU A 173 19.41 -0.78 9.56
CA LEU A 173 19.20 0.67 9.61
C LEU A 173 17.70 0.98 9.66
N LEU A 174 17.33 1.97 10.47
CA LEU A 174 16.00 2.57 10.41
C LEU A 174 15.90 3.46 9.17
N ILE A 175 15.07 3.06 8.22
CA ILE A 175 14.81 3.83 7.00
C ILE A 175 13.78 4.92 7.32
N PRO A 176 14.04 6.20 7.00
CA PRO A 176 13.04 7.26 7.16
C PRO A 176 11.75 6.94 6.41
N PHE A 177 10.60 7.21 7.03
CA PHE A 177 9.34 6.66 6.51
C PHE A 177 8.98 7.12 5.09
N HIS A 178 9.41 8.32 4.71
CA HIS A 178 9.17 8.89 3.39
C HIS A 178 9.97 8.20 2.27
N GLU A 179 11.05 7.47 2.59
CA GLU A 179 11.91 6.82 1.58
C GLU A 179 11.29 5.54 0.98
N PHE A 180 10.27 4.97 1.61
CA PHE A 180 9.61 3.76 1.12
C PHE A 180 8.18 3.99 0.62
N LEU A 181 7.70 5.23 0.63
CA LEU A 181 6.38 5.56 0.09
C LEU A 181 6.44 5.58 -1.43
N ASP A 182 5.37 5.13 -2.08
CA ASP A 182 5.24 5.30 -3.54
C ASP A 182 4.98 6.77 -3.91
N ARG A 183 4.47 7.55 -2.95
CA ARG A 183 4.15 8.97 -3.08
C ARG A 183 4.57 9.73 -1.85
N LYS A 184 4.92 11.00 -2.05
CA LYS A 184 5.35 11.88 -0.97
C LYS A 184 4.26 12.10 0.08
N ASP A 185 3.02 12.26 -0.36
CA ASP A 185 1.92 12.64 0.51
C ASP A 185 1.04 11.43 0.89
N PRO A 186 0.63 11.30 2.17
CA PRO A 186 -0.29 10.26 2.59
C PRO A 186 -1.69 10.51 2.02
N LEU A 187 -2.45 9.43 1.79
CA LEU A 187 -3.83 9.50 1.33
C LEU A 187 -4.72 10.13 2.40
N MET A 188 -4.49 9.74 3.66
CA MET A 188 -5.19 10.24 4.83
C MET A 188 -4.24 10.22 6.01
N THR A 189 -4.28 11.26 6.84
CA THR A 189 -3.60 11.27 8.14
C THR A 189 -4.63 11.46 9.23
N THR A 190 -4.56 10.62 10.26
CA THR A 190 -5.40 10.73 11.45
C THR A 190 -4.53 10.72 12.70
N GLU A 191 -5.05 11.31 13.76
CA GLU A 191 -4.48 11.25 15.09
C GLU A 191 -5.35 10.35 15.97
N VAL A 192 -4.78 9.25 16.48
CA VAL A 192 -5.44 8.27 17.35
C VAL A 192 -4.66 8.20 18.65
N LEU A 193 -5.28 8.60 19.76
CA LEU A 193 -4.64 8.60 21.09
C LEU A 193 -3.28 9.32 21.13
N GLY A 194 -3.13 10.39 20.33
CA GLY A 194 -1.87 11.17 20.22
C GLY A 194 -0.81 10.54 19.30
N GLU A 195 -1.09 9.40 18.67
CA GLU A 195 -0.24 8.81 17.64
C GLU A 195 -0.74 9.17 16.24
N LEU A 196 0.17 9.61 15.37
CA LEU A 196 -0.14 9.90 13.98
C LEU A 196 -0.13 8.61 13.18
N THR A 197 -1.27 8.30 12.55
CA THR A 197 -1.41 7.18 11.62
C THR A 197 -1.69 7.71 10.21
N HIS A 198 -0.84 7.32 9.29
CA HIS A 198 -0.92 7.69 7.87
C HIS A 198 -1.40 6.49 7.05
N LEU A 199 -2.48 6.65 6.30
CA LEU A 199 -2.83 5.74 5.21
C LEU A 199 -2.01 6.14 3.97
N VAL A 200 -1.20 5.23 3.47
CA VAL A 200 -0.21 5.47 2.40
C VAL A 200 -0.20 4.32 1.39
N HIS A 201 0.39 4.54 0.22
CA HIS A 201 0.81 3.48 -0.68
C HIS A 201 2.28 3.12 -0.46
N VAL A 202 2.55 1.83 -0.30
CA VAL A 202 3.90 1.26 -0.24
C VAL A 202 3.94 0.05 -1.17
N ALA A 203 4.80 0.12 -2.18
CA ALA A 203 4.94 -0.91 -3.20
C ALA A 203 3.63 -1.31 -3.90
N GLY A 204 2.76 -0.32 -4.16
CA GLY A 204 1.44 -0.43 -4.76
C GLY A 204 0.35 -0.92 -3.81
N PHE A 205 0.64 -1.19 -2.54
CA PHE A 205 -0.34 -1.66 -1.56
C PHE A 205 -0.69 -0.55 -0.57
N LEU A 206 -1.96 -0.48 -0.17
CA LEU A 206 -2.35 0.37 0.95
C LEU A 206 -1.76 -0.16 2.25
N LYS A 207 -1.20 0.76 3.03
CA LYS A 207 -0.58 0.50 4.34
C LYS A 207 -0.94 1.62 5.32
N LEU A 208 -0.99 1.28 6.59
CA LEU A 208 -1.02 2.20 7.72
C LEU A 208 0.40 2.33 8.28
N VAL A 209 0.90 3.56 8.34
CA VAL A 209 2.18 3.89 8.97
C VAL A 209 1.87 4.71 10.22
N THR A 210 2.03 4.09 11.39
CA THR A 210 1.83 4.75 12.68
C THR A 210 3.17 5.16 13.26
N ARG A 211 3.36 6.46 13.50
CA ARG A 211 4.56 6.98 14.16
C ARG A 211 4.43 6.81 15.67
N LYS A 212 5.33 6.03 16.25
CA LYS A 212 5.42 5.89 17.71
C LYS A 212 6.12 7.12 18.27
N SER A 213 5.39 7.92 19.05
CA SER A 213 5.87 9.20 19.61
C SER A 213 7.12 9.06 20.47
N LEU A 214 7.29 7.93 21.18
CA LEU A 214 8.36 7.72 22.15
C LEU A 214 9.64 7.08 21.59
N GLU A 215 9.57 6.36 20.47
CA GLU A 215 10.65 5.44 20.06
C GLU A 215 11.46 5.90 18.83
N LYS A 216 11.19 7.09 18.27
CA LYS A 216 11.66 7.50 16.91
C LYS A 216 11.45 6.37 15.88
N ALA A 217 10.42 5.57 16.06
CA ALA A 217 10.12 4.39 15.25
C ALA A 217 8.72 4.54 14.63
N TYR A 218 8.45 3.71 13.64
CA TYR A 218 7.11 3.60 13.05
C TYR A 218 6.74 2.13 12.90
N LYS A 219 5.43 1.86 12.89
CA LYS A 219 4.85 0.56 12.59
C LYS A 219 4.18 0.62 11.22
N ILE A 220 4.47 -0.35 10.36
CA ILE A 220 3.72 -0.55 9.11
C ILE A 220 2.73 -1.70 9.33
N SER A 221 1.45 -1.44 9.12
CA SER A 221 0.38 -2.44 9.18
C SER A 221 -0.47 -2.37 7.92
N PRO A 222 -0.81 -3.49 7.29
CA PRO A 222 -0.22 -4.82 7.48
C PRO A 222 1.29 -4.80 7.20
N ALA A 223 2.06 -5.70 7.81
CA ALA A 223 3.50 -5.78 7.56
C ALA A 223 3.82 -5.96 6.05
N LEU A 224 5.03 -5.60 5.63
CA LEU A 224 5.45 -5.79 4.25
C LEU A 224 5.43 -7.28 3.88
N GLY A 225 4.82 -7.61 2.74
CA GLY A 225 4.65 -8.98 2.30
C GLY A 225 3.47 -9.70 2.95
N ASN A 226 2.87 -9.19 4.03
CA ASN A 226 1.64 -9.76 4.56
C ASN A 226 0.45 -9.32 3.70
N PRO A 227 -0.52 -10.22 3.47
CA PRO A 227 -1.77 -9.81 2.86
C PRO A 227 -2.44 -8.81 3.81
N PRO A 228 -3.22 -7.86 3.28
CA PRO A 228 -4.06 -7.03 4.13
C PRO A 228 -4.99 -7.89 5.00
N GLY A 229 -5.11 -7.54 6.28
CA GLY A 229 -6.12 -8.10 7.17
C GLY A 229 -7.29 -7.13 7.29
N ASN A 230 -7.87 -7.03 8.50
CA ASN A 230 -8.97 -6.10 8.77
C ASN A 230 -8.48 -4.67 9.11
N GLU A 231 -7.17 -4.45 9.28
CA GLU A 231 -6.66 -3.22 9.91
C GLU A 231 -6.98 -1.96 9.09
N ILE A 232 -6.87 -2.05 7.76
CA ILE A 232 -7.20 -0.92 6.87
C ILE A 232 -8.71 -0.66 6.87
N TYR A 233 -9.52 -1.72 6.90
CA TYR A 233 -10.98 -1.59 6.97
C TYR A 233 -11.41 -0.89 8.26
N GLU A 234 -10.94 -1.38 9.41
CA GLU A 234 -11.24 -0.80 10.73
C GLU A 234 -10.78 0.65 10.82
N PHE A 235 -9.61 0.98 10.26
CA PHE A 235 -9.12 2.35 10.20
C PHE A 235 -10.07 3.26 9.42
N LEU A 236 -10.52 2.84 8.23
CA LEU A 236 -11.43 3.62 7.40
C LEU A 236 -12.82 3.72 8.01
N GLU A 237 -13.32 2.63 8.60
CA GLU A 237 -14.60 2.60 9.30
C GLU A 237 -14.63 3.61 10.44
N ASN A 238 -13.56 3.66 11.24
CA ASN A 238 -13.45 4.55 12.39
C ASN A 238 -12.92 5.95 12.05
N SER A 239 -12.63 6.26 10.79
CA SER A 239 -12.04 7.55 10.38
C SER A 239 -12.85 8.78 10.82
N HIS A 240 -14.16 8.65 11.00
CA HIS A 240 -15.04 9.71 11.51
C HIS A 240 -14.89 9.96 13.03
N ASN A 241 -14.39 8.98 13.78
CA ASN A 241 -14.11 9.08 15.21
C ASN A 241 -12.71 9.66 15.47
N PHE A 242 -11.87 9.73 14.43
CA PHE A 242 -10.51 10.21 14.55
C PHE A 242 -10.41 11.67 14.12
N LYS A 243 -9.45 12.39 14.72
CA LYS A 243 -9.10 13.73 14.24
C LYS A 243 -8.35 13.58 12.92
N ILE A 244 -9.03 13.86 11.81
CA ILE A 244 -8.43 13.89 10.48
C ILE A 244 -7.55 15.14 10.39
N ILE A 245 -6.27 14.95 10.08
CA ILE A 245 -5.34 16.04 9.85
C ILE A 245 -5.40 16.39 8.36
N PRO A 246 -5.77 17.63 8.00
CA PRO A 246 -5.81 18.04 6.61
C PRO A 246 -4.38 17.99 6.01
N PRO A 247 -4.24 17.67 4.71
CA PRO A 247 -2.95 17.73 4.04
C PRO A 247 -2.35 19.13 4.20
N LEU A 248 -1.04 19.21 4.46
CA LEU A 248 -0.31 20.48 4.51
C LEU A 248 -0.43 21.16 3.15
N GLU A 249 -0.98 22.37 3.11
CA GLU A 249 -0.92 23.20 1.91
C GLU A 249 0.53 23.62 1.68
N VAL A 250 1.19 23.01 0.69
CA VAL A 250 2.46 23.52 0.19
C VAL A 250 2.13 24.72 -0.68
N ASP A 251 2.40 25.91 -0.16
CA ASP A 251 2.28 27.14 -0.92
C ASP A 251 3.33 27.13 -2.04
N VAL A 252 2.90 26.88 -3.29
CA VAL A 252 3.77 26.79 -4.47
C VAL A 252 4.14 28.20 -4.99
N THR A 253 4.08 29.22 -4.14
CA THR A 253 4.48 30.58 -4.44
C THR A 253 5.75 30.98 -3.68
N ARG A 254 6.87 30.29 -3.94
CA ARG A 254 8.21 30.77 -3.55
C ARG A 254 9.33 30.12 -4.36
#